data_AF-A0A9E2YP17-F1
#
_entry.id   AF-A0A9E2YP17-F1
#
_cell.length_a   1.000
_cell.length_b   1.000
_cell.length_c   1.000
_cell.angle_alpha   90.00
_cell.angle_beta   90.00
_cell.angle_gamma   90.00
#
_symmetry.space_group_name_H-M   'P 1'
#
loop_
_entity.id
_entity.type
_entity.pdbx_description
1 polymer ?
#
loop_
_entity_poly.entity_id
_entity_poly.type
_entity_poly.pdbx_seq_one_letter_code
_entity_poly.pdbx_strand_id
1 'polypeptide(L)'
;MDPLLSWRKEFPVLNNTVYLISHSLGAMPRRTRDRLNEYADLWSTRSIRAWEEGWWEMPVTVGNLIASIIGAQPGSVTMHPNVSICQSIIASCFDWRGRRHK
;
A
#
# COMPACT_ATOMS: atom_id res chain seq x y z
N MET A 1 21.23 -20.78 -9.71
CA MET A 1 21.17 -19.34 -9.37
C MET A 1 19.90 -19.14 -8.55
N ASP A 2 19.95 -18.36 -7.48
CA ASP A 2 18.77 -18.12 -6.63
C ASP A 2 17.67 -17.41 -7.46
N PRO A 3 16.47 -18.00 -7.61
CA PRO A 3 15.39 -17.44 -8.42
C PRO A 3 14.95 -16.04 -7.93
N LEU A 4 15.14 -15.72 -6.65
CA LEU A 4 14.78 -14.44 -6.09
C LEU A 4 15.70 -13.30 -6.54
N LEU A 5 16.95 -13.61 -6.92
CA LEU A 5 17.89 -12.59 -7.41
C LEU A 5 17.40 -11.92 -8.70
N SER A 6 16.53 -12.58 -9.46
CA SER A 6 15.90 -12.00 -10.66
C SER A 6 15.07 -10.74 -10.36
N TRP A 7 14.55 -10.60 -9.13
CA TRP A 7 13.76 -9.44 -8.70
C TRP A 7 14.60 -8.23 -8.32
N ARG A 8 15.91 -8.39 -8.06
CA ARG A 8 16.78 -7.29 -7.64
C ARG A 8 16.76 -6.13 -8.64
N LYS A 9 16.68 -6.44 -9.95
CA LYS A 9 16.62 -5.45 -11.04
C LYS A 9 15.35 -4.60 -11.04
N GLU A 10 14.31 -5.03 -10.34
CA GLU A 10 13.08 -4.25 -10.18
C GLU A 10 13.26 -3.08 -9.20
N PHE A 11 14.37 -3.00 -8.47
CA PHE A 11 14.64 -1.95 -7.47
C PHE A 11 15.91 -1.17 -7.84
N PRO A 12 15.82 -0.08 -8.62
CA PRO A 12 16.98 0.60 -9.20
C PRO A 12 18.03 1.06 -8.18
N VAL A 13 17.61 1.46 -6.97
CA VAL A 13 18.52 1.91 -5.90
C VAL A 13 19.54 0.83 -5.50
N LEU A 14 19.19 -0.45 -5.68
CA LEU A 14 20.06 -1.58 -5.34
C LEU A 14 21.27 -1.73 -6.27
N ASN A 15 21.29 -1.05 -7.43
CA ASN A 15 22.46 -1.05 -8.31
C ASN A 15 23.63 -0.23 -7.73
N ASN A 16 23.31 0.77 -6.91
CA ASN A 16 24.28 1.78 -6.48
C ASN A 16 24.46 1.82 -4.96
N THR A 17 23.60 1.12 -4.21
CA THR A 17 23.56 1.20 -2.75
C THR A 17 23.32 -0.18 -2.11
N VAL A 18 24.05 -0.46 -1.05
CA VAL A 18 23.74 -1.56 -0.11
C VAL A 18 22.60 -1.10 0.80
N TYR A 19 21.37 -1.48 0.47
CA TYR A 19 20.16 -0.94 1.08
C TYR A 19 19.69 -1.78 2.29
N LEU A 20 20.18 -1.43 3.48
CA LEU A 20 19.89 -2.16 4.74
C LEU A 20 18.83 -1.46 5.62
N ILE A 21 17.91 -0.72 4.99
CA ILE A 21 16.91 0.11 5.69
C ILE A 21 15.47 -0.11 5.19
N SER A 22 15.22 -1.21 4.47
CA SER A 22 13.92 -1.54 3.86
C SER A 22 12.74 -1.60 4.84
N HIS A 23 13.00 -1.83 6.12
CA HIS A 23 11.97 -1.87 7.16
C HIS A 23 11.39 -0.48 7.50
N SER A 24 12.16 0.59 7.24
CA SER A 24 11.71 1.97 7.45
C SER A 24 11.02 2.50 6.19
N LEU A 25 11.71 2.40 5.05
CA LEU A 25 11.16 2.72 3.74
C LEU A 25 11.65 1.65 2.76
N GLY A 26 10.73 0.95 2.11
CA GLY A 26 11.07 -0.05 1.10
C GLY A 26 11.75 0.60 -0.11
N ALA A 27 12.72 -0.09 -0.71
CA ALA A 27 13.27 0.33 -2.00
C ALA A 27 12.12 0.45 -3.02
N MET A 28 12.05 1.57 -3.72
CA MET A 28 10.97 1.82 -4.69
C MET A 28 11.10 0.87 -5.88
N PRO A 29 10.05 0.09 -6.22
CA PRO A 29 10.01 -0.67 -7.47
C PRO A 29 10.06 0.26 -8.70
N ARG A 30 10.71 -0.17 -9.77
CA ARG A 30 10.86 0.58 -11.02
C ARG A 30 9.52 1.04 -11.58
N ARG A 31 8.53 0.15 -11.59
CA ARG A 31 7.17 0.39 -12.11
C ARG A 31 6.38 1.43 -11.32
N THR A 32 6.74 1.71 -10.06
CA THR A 32 6.00 2.66 -9.23
C THR A 32 6.02 4.07 -9.85
N ARG A 33 7.11 4.45 -10.53
CA ARG A 33 7.19 5.75 -11.21
C ARG A 33 6.15 5.86 -12.33
N ASP A 34 6.04 4.81 -13.14
CA ASP A 34 5.08 4.77 -14.25
C ASP A 34 3.64 4.84 -13.74
N ARG A 35 3.32 4.11 -12.66
CA ARG A 35 1.98 4.13 -12.03
C ARG A 35 1.63 5.49 -11.41
N LEU A 36 2.60 6.19 -10.83
CA LEU A 36 2.37 7.53 -10.30
C LEU A 36 2.13 8.55 -11.41
N ASN A 37 2.85 8.44 -12.53
CA ASN A 37 2.60 9.28 -13.71
C ASN A 37 1.20 8.99 -14.28
N GLU A 38 0.84 7.72 -14.44
CA GLU A 38 -0.49 7.31 -14.89
C GLU A 38 -1.60 7.87 -13.98
N TYR A 39 -1.41 7.85 -12.66
CA TYR A 39 -2.35 8.46 -11.71
C TYR A 39 -2.49 9.97 -11.92
N ALA A 40 -1.38 10.69 -12.08
CA ALA A 40 -1.39 12.14 -12.32
C ALA A 40 -2.03 12.50 -13.67
N ASP A 41 -1.75 11.71 -14.71
CA ASP A 41 -2.34 11.86 -16.04
C ASP A 41 -3.86 11.64 -15.98
N LEU A 42 -4.32 10.60 -15.28
CA LEU A 42 -5.76 10.35 -15.08
C LEU A 42 -6.42 11.53 -14.37
N TRP A 43 -5.77 12.06 -13.32
CA TRP A 43 -6.32 13.18 -12.57
C TRP A 43 -6.44 14.44 -13.44
N SER A 44 -5.40 14.77 -14.19
CA SER A 44 -5.38 15.97 -15.03
C SER A 44 -6.35 15.90 -16.21
N THR A 45 -6.56 14.71 -16.77
CA THR A 45 -7.38 14.52 -17.98
C THR A 45 -8.83 14.13 -17.71
N ARG A 46 -9.09 13.33 -16.67
CA ARG A 46 -10.42 12.81 -16.33
C ARG A 46 -11.06 13.53 -15.15
N SER A 47 -10.25 14.16 -14.29
CA SER A 47 -10.71 14.89 -13.10
C SER A 47 -11.66 14.03 -12.24
N ILE A 48 -12.84 14.55 -11.88
CA ILE A 48 -13.82 13.85 -11.05
C ILE A 48 -14.23 12.47 -11.61
N ARG A 49 -14.17 12.25 -12.92
CA ARG A 49 -14.51 10.95 -13.53
C ARG A 49 -13.51 9.86 -13.16
N ALA A 50 -12.29 10.20 -12.74
CA ALA A 50 -11.31 9.23 -12.29
C ALA A 50 -11.83 8.34 -11.14
N TRP A 51 -12.79 8.84 -10.34
CA TRP A 51 -13.44 8.07 -9.28
C TRP A 51 -14.19 6.84 -9.79
N GLU A 52 -15.04 7.00 -10.80
CA GLU A 52 -15.82 5.90 -11.40
C GLU A 52 -15.00 5.06 -12.40
N GLU A 53 -13.84 5.58 -12.82
CA GLU A 53 -12.92 4.94 -13.77
C GLU A 53 -11.79 4.17 -13.05
N GLY A 54 -12.05 3.64 -11.86
CA GLY A 54 -11.16 2.67 -11.19
C GLY A 54 -10.54 3.14 -9.87
N TRP A 55 -10.56 4.44 -9.54
CA TRP A 55 -10.02 4.89 -8.25
C TRP A 55 -10.87 4.41 -7.08
N TRP A 56 -12.19 4.31 -7.24
CA TRP A 56 -13.08 3.79 -6.21
C TRP A 56 -12.78 2.32 -5.86
N GLU A 57 -12.46 1.51 -6.86
CA GLU A 57 -12.20 0.08 -6.73
C GLU A 57 -10.75 -0.23 -6.30
N MET A 58 -9.84 0.73 -6.44
CA MET A 58 -8.41 0.53 -6.21
C MET A 58 -8.09 0.07 -4.77
N PRO A 59 -8.63 0.64 -3.68
CA PRO A 59 -8.35 0.19 -2.32
C PRO A 59 -8.76 -1.26 -2.08
N VAL A 60 -9.88 -1.69 -2.66
CA VAL A 60 -10.40 -3.07 -2.55
C VAL A 60 -9.52 -4.04 -3.32
N THR A 61 -9.14 -3.67 -4.56
CA THR A 61 -8.29 -4.51 -5.41
C THR A 61 -6.91 -4.72 -4.78
N VAL A 62 -6.29 -3.65 -4.27
CA VAL A 62 -5.01 -3.74 -3.56
C VAL A 62 -5.17 -4.50 -2.24
N GLY A 63 -6.24 -4.25 -1.49
CA GLY A 63 -6.57 -5.00 -0.27
C GLY A 63 -6.65 -6.50 -0.49
N ASN A 64 -7.28 -6.95 -1.58
CA ASN A 64 -7.36 -8.37 -1.94
C ASN A 64 -6.01 -9.01 -2.26
N LEU A 65 -5.07 -8.26 -2.86
CA LEU A 65 -3.70 -8.75 -3.05
C LEU A 65 -3.03 -9.00 -1.69
N ILE A 66 -3.17 -8.07 -0.75
CA ILE A 66 -2.61 -8.21 0.61
C ILE A 66 -3.31 -9.33 1.38
N ALA A 67 -4.63 -9.47 1.25
CA ALA A 67 -5.41 -10.51 1.91
C ALA A 67 -4.83 -11.91 1.64
N SER A 68 -4.45 -12.17 0.38
CA SER A 68 -3.82 -13.45 -0.02
C SER A 68 -2.48 -13.72 0.65
N ILE A 69 -1.72 -12.67 1.01
CA ILE A 69 -0.41 -12.77 1.65
C ILE A 69 -0.57 -13.08 3.16
N ILE A 70 -1.56 -12.47 3.80
CA ILE A 70 -1.78 -12.58 5.25
C ILE A 70 -2.82 -13.66 5.63
N GLY A 71 -3.39 -14.37 4.65
CA GLY A 71 -4.39 -15.42 4.88
C GLY A 71 -5.78 -14.91 5.25
N ALA A 72 -6.12 -13.67 4.86
CA ALA A 72 -7.45 -13.09 5.09
C ALA A 72 -8.43 -13.44 3.95
N GLN A 73 -9.74 -13.30 4.22
CA GLN A 73 -10.77 -13.56 3.21
C GLN A 73 -10.78 -12.47 2.12
N PRO A 74 -11.13 -12.81 0.87
CA PRO A 74 -11.38 -11.80 -0.16
C PRO A 74 -12.44 -10.79 0.32
N GLY A 75 -12.19 -9.51 0.06
CA GLY A 75 -13.06 -8.40 0.48
C GLY A 75 -12.97 -8.03 1.95
N SER A 76 -12.13 -8.69 2.77
CA SER A 76 -12.00 -8.40 4.20
C SER A 76 -10.81 -7.51 4.56
N VAL A 77 -10.10 -6.96 3.57
CA VAL A 77 -8.92 -6.10 3.76
C VAL A 77 -9.09 -4.84 2.92
N THR A 78 -8.82 -3.68 3.53
CA THR A 78 -8.81 -2.38 2.85
C THR A 78 -7.52 -1.62 3.16
N MET A 79 -7.11 -0.76 2.24
CA MET A 79 -5.90 0.06 2.37
C MET A 79 -6.19 1.38 3.07
N HIS A 80 -5.26 1.82 3.92
CA HIS A 80 -5.25 3.15 4.55
C HIS A 80 -3.90 3.85 4.30
N PRO A 81 -3.82 5.19 4.42
CA PRO A 81 -2.62 5.94 4.05
C PRO A 81 -1.35 5.55 4.82
N ASN A 82 -1.49 5.15 6.09
CA ASN A 82 -0.39 4.63 6.91
C ASN A 82 -0.91 3.86 8.13
N VAL A 83 0.01 3.19 8.84
CA VAL A 83 -0.30 2.38 10.04
C VAL A 83 -0.90 3.20 11.17
N SER A 84 -0.40 4.41 11.43
CA SER A 84 -0.84 5.26 12.54
C SER A 84 -2.29 5.72 12.37
N ILE A 85 -2.69 6.04 11.14
CA ILE A 85 -4.08 6.38 10.80
C ILE A 85 -4.97 5.16 10.97
N CYS A 86 -4.56 4.00 10.47
CA CYS A 86 -5.34 2.76 10.62
C CYS A 86 -5.57 2.42 12.10
N GLN A 87 -4.52 2.48 12.93
CA GLN A 87 -4.63 2.27 14.37
C GLN A 87 -5.54 3.31 15.04
N SER A 88 -5.45 4.58 14.66
CA SER A 88 -6.31 5.64 15.19
C SER A 88 -7.79 5.41 14.86
N ILE A 89 -8.10 4.95 13.64
CA ILE A 89 -9.47 4.60 13.22
C ILE A 89 -10.00 3.44 14.05
N ILE A 90 -9.22 2.37 14.21
CA ILE A 90 -9.64 1.22 15.02
C ILE A 90 -9.84 1.64 16.48
N ALA A 91 -8.93 2.45 17.03
CA ALA A 91 -9.02 2.92 18.40
C ALA A 91 -10.26 3.80 18.64
N SER A 92 -10.70 4.59 17.64
CA SER A 92 -11.89 5.44 17.79
C SER A 92 -13.20 4.67 17.83
N CYS A 93 -13.20 3.39 17.45
CA CYS A 93 -14.37 2.51 17.55
C CYS A 93 -14.65 2.01 18.98
N PHE A 94 -13.72 2.18 19.93
CA PHE A 94 -13.87 1.71 21.30
C PHE A 94 -14.29 2.84 22.25
N ASP A 95 -15.11 2.49 23.25
CA ASP A 95 -15.40 3.38 24.38
C ASP A 95 -14.32 3.23 25.47
N TRP A 96 -13.52 4.28 25.64
CA TRP A 96 -12.41 4.31 26.59
C TRP A 96 -12.79 4.80 28.00
N ARG A 97 -14.07 5.07 28.27
CA ARG A 97 -14.54 5.58 29.57
C ARG A 97 -14.60 4.50 30.67
N GLY A 98 -14.39 3.24 30.33
CA GLY A 98 -14.39 2.13 31.29
C GLY A 98 -13.23 2.17 32.31
N ARG A 99 -13.35 1.40 33.38
CA ARG A 99 -12.31 1.26 34.41
C ARG A 99 -11.07 0.60 33.79
N ARG A 100 -9.92 1.27 33.86
CA ARG A 100 -8.63 0.68 33.46
C ARG A 100 -8.24 -0.43 34.43
N HIS A 101 -8.06 -1.65 33.92
CA HIS A 101 -7.37 -2.71 34.66
C HIS A 101 -5.89 -2.35 34.70
N LYS A 102 -5.42 -1.95 35.87
CA LYS A 102 -4.00 -1.77 36.17
C LYS A 102 -3.42 -3.07 36.67
#